data_AF-Q4GZL7-F1
#
_entry.id   AF-Q4GZL7-F1
#
_cell.length_a   1.000
_cell.length_b   1.000
_cell.length_c   1.000
_cell.angle_alpha   90.00
_cell.angle_beta   90.00
_cell.angle_gamma   90.00
#
_symmetry.space_group_name_H-M   'P 1'
#
loop_
_entity.id
_entity.type
_entity.pdbx_description
1 polymer ?
#
loop_
_entity_poly.entity_id
_entity_poly.type
_entity_poly.pdbx_seq_one_letter_code
_entity_poly.pdbx_strand_id
1 'polypeptide(L)'
;FMMFRCYYSTIFEAFQQKIISTYIVFLWQSDPFKAKWALVAKAYSIIRDHVGKEHAPVDAFLSLVANFVGIIDRHSYLTTMGWEVSVDELGTVSLVKNDTVDIGIGMMSTNISV
;
A
#
# COMPACT_ATOMS: atom_id res chain seq x y z
N PHE A 1 -8.95 1.90 2.50
CA PHE A 1 -8.37 1.18 3.64
C PHE A 1 -8.28 -0.35 3.44
N MET A 2 -9.37 -1.08 3.17
CA MET A 2 -9.31 -2.56 3.08
C MET A 2 -8.29 -3.09 2.04
N MET A 3 -8.34 -2.60 0.80
CA MET A 3 -7.40 -3.01 -0.25
C MET A 3 -5.93 -2.66 0.09
N PHE A 4 -5.71 -1.46 0.65
CA PHE A 4 -4.42 -1.02 1.16
C PHE A 4 -3.86 -1.99 2.21
N ARG A 5 -4.70 -2.33 3.20
CA ARG A 5 -4.34 -3.26 4.27
C ARG A 5 -3.99 -4.63 3.71
N CYS A 6 -4.82 -5.20 2.84
CA CYS A 6 -4.55 -6.51 2.24
C CYS A 6 -3.22 -6.53 1.49
N TYR A 7 -2.90 -5.48 0.75
CA TYR A 7 -1.69 -5.41 -0.04
C TYR A 7 -0.43 -5.23 0.83
N TYR A 8 -0.39 -4.19 1.66
CA TYR A 8 0.84 -3.82 2.39
C TYR A 8 1.04 -4.55 3.72
N SER A 9 0.04 -5.24 4.27
CA SER A 9 0.27 -6.07 5.46
C SER A 9 1.33 -7.14 5.21
N THR A 10 1.48 -7.57 3.96
CA THR A 10 2.45 -8.59 3.55
C THR A 10 3.91 -8.13 3.70
N ILE A 11 4.16 -6.81 3.78
CA ILE A 11 5.51 -6.26 4.07
C ILE A 11 5.98 -6.67 5.46
N PHE A 12 5.06 -6.86 6.39
CA PHE A 12 5.33 -7.01 7.82
C PHE A 12 5.04 -8.42 8.34
N GLU A 13 4.96 -9.43 7.48
CA GLU A 13 4.55 -10.81 7.86
C GLU A 13 5.42 -11.45 8.95
N ALA A 14 6.67 -11.01 9.10
CA ALA A 14 7.57 -11.45 10.14
C ALA A 14 7.25 -10.88 11.54
N PHE A 15 6.36 -9.89 11.64
CA PHE A 15 6.03 -9.21 12.89
C PHE A 15 4.72 -9.72 13.50
N GLN A 16 4.52 -9.45 14.79
CA GLN A 16 3.26 -9.79 15.46
C GLN A 16 2.10 -8.99 14.86
N GLN A 17 0.93 -9.64 14.70
CA GLN A 17 -0.26 -9.04 14.11
C GLN A 17 -0.68 -7.70 14.74
N LYS A 18 -0.49 -7.55 16.06
CA LYS A 18 -0.74 -6.29 16.78
C LYS A 18 0.11 -5.14 16.23
N ILE A 19 1.40 -5.40 16.00
CA ILE A 19 2.36 -4.43 15.46
C ILE A 19 2.02 -4.11 14.01
N ILE A 20 1.76 -5.14 13.19
CA ILE A 20 1.34 -4.97 11.79
C ILE A 20 0.13 -4.07 11.69
N SER A 21 -0.91 -4.31 12.50
CA SER A 21 -2.13 -3.51 12.44
C SER A 21 -1.88 -2.05 12.80
N THR A 22 -1.03 -1.77 13.78
CA THR A 22 -0.64 -0.41 14.15
C THR A 22 0.10 0.29 13.02
N TYR A 23 1.10 -0.38 12.43
CA TYR A 23 1.89 0.16 11.32
C TYR A 23 1.05 0.44 10.09
N ILE A 24 0.15 -0.48 9.71
CA ILE A 24 -0.71 -0.29 8.54
C ILE A 24 -1.67 0.89 8.73
N VAL A 25 -2.22 1.08 9.94
CA VAL A 25 -3.05 2.26 10.22
C VAL A 25 -2.22 3.53 10.11
N PHE A 26 -1.01 3.53 10.67
CA PHE A 26 -0.10 4.68 10.61
C PHE A 26 0.31 5.04 9.17
N LEU A 27 0.71 4.06 8.37
CA LEU A 27 1.04 4.24 6.96
C LEU A 27 -0.17 4.73 6.17
N TRP A 28 -1.36 4.19 6.43
CA TRP A 28 -2.60 4.65 5.80
C TRP A 28 -2.88 6.14 6.09
N GLN A 29 -2.66 6.62 7.32
CA GLN A 29 -2.85 8.04 7.63
C GLN A 29 -1.90 8.92 6.80
N SER A 30 -0.65 8.47 6.64
CA SER A 30 0.40 9.18 5.92
C SER A 30 0.31 9.07 4.39
N ASP A 31 -0.46 8.11 3.86
CA ASP A 31 -0.53 7.83 2.42
C ASP A 31 -1.26 8.97 1.66
N PRO A 32 -0.66 9.56 0.61
CA PRO A 32 -1.29 10.59 -0.22
C PRO A 32 -2.19 9.99 -1.32
N PHE A 33 -2.05 8.70 -1.63
CA PHE A 33 -2.72 8.04 -2.74
C PHE A 33 -4.03 7.34 -2.34
N LYS A 34 -4.70 7.81 -1.29
CA LYS A 34 -5.98 7.27 -0.79
C LYS A 34 -7.06 7.16 -1.87
N ALA A 35 -7.07 8.08 -2.84
CA ALA A 35 -7.99 8.07 -3.98
C ALA A 35 -7.75 6.86 -4.90
N LYS A 36 -6.50 6.48 -5.17
CA LYS A 36 -6.16 5.26 -5.95
C LYS A 36 -6.73 4.03 -5.27
N TRP A 37 -6.55 3.94 -3.95
CA TRP A 37 -7.09 2.84 -3.14
C TRP A 37 -8.62 2.78 -3.12
N ALA A 38 -9.30 3.94 -3.15
CA ALA A 38 -10.75 4.00 -3.27
C ALA A 38 -11.24 3.50 -4.64
N LEU A 39 -10.55 3.87 -5.72
CA LEU A 39 -10.82 3.38 -7.08
C LEU A 39 -10.67 1.86 -7.17
N VAL A 40 -9.55 1.32 -6.67
CA VAL A 40 -9.28 -0.12 -6.64
C VAL A 40 -10.34 -0.87 -5.82
N ALA A 41 -10.74 -0.35 -4.67
CA ALA A 41 -11.81 -0.94 -3.86
C ALA A 41 -13.16 -0.96 -4.60
N LYS A 42 -13.51 0.12 -5.31
CA LYS A 42 -14.73 0.19 -6.12
C LYS A 42 -14.71 -0.82 -7.27
N ALA A 43 -13.60 -0.91 -7.99
CA ALA A 43 -13.43 -1.88 -9.08
C ALA A 43 -13.53 -3.32 -8.55
N TYR A 44 -12.91 -3.62 -7.42
CA TYR A 44 -13.00 -4.93 -6.78
C TYR A 44 -14.44 -5.28 -6.41
N SER A 45 -15.18 -4.36 -5.77
CA SER A 45 -16.59 -4.59 -5.42
C SER A 45 -17.42 -4.93 -6.65
N ILE A 46 -17.28 -4.17 -7.75
CA ILE A 46 -18.02 -4.43 -9.00
C ILE A 46 -17.71 -5.83 -9.53
N ILE A 47 -16.43 -6.20 -9.63
CA ILE A 47 -16.03 -7.52 -10.15
C ILE A 47 -16.55 -8.64 -9.23
N ARG A 48 -16.30 -8.52 -7.92
CA ARG A 48 -16.72 -9.49 -6.92
C ARG A 48 -18.24 -9.69 -6.92
N ASP A 49 -19.01 -8.62 -7.11
CA ASP A 49 -20.46 -8.69 -7.16
C ASP A 49 -20.97 -9.39 -8.44
N HIS A 50 -20.19 -9.37 -9.54
CA HIS A 50 -20.53 -10.09 -10.79
C HIS A 50 -20.08 -11.55 -10.80
N VAL A 51 -18.87 -11.87 -10.31
CA VAL A 51 -18.29 -13.23 -10.40
C VAL A 51 -18.44 -14.04 -9.11
N GLY A 52 -18.85 -13.38 -8.02
CA GLY A 52 -18.92 -13.97 -6.69
C GLY A 52 -17.58 -13.99 -5.96
N LYS A 53 -17.64 -14.09 -4.63
CA LYS A 53 -16.46 -14.05 -3.74
C LYS A 53 -15.44 -15.16 -4.03
N GLU A 54 -15.91 -16.38 -4.31
CA GLU A 54 -15.06 -17.55 -4.57
C GLU A 54 -14.19 -17.38 -5.83
N HIS A 55 -14.66 -16.61 -6.82
CA HIS A 55 -13.96 -16.39 -8.08
C HIS A 55 -13.21 -15.05 -8.14
N ALA A 56 -13.23 -14.26 -7.07
CA ALA A 56 -12.59 -12.96 -6.98
C ALA A 56 -11.60 -12.88 -5.79
N PRO A 57 -10.50 -13.67 -5.80
CA PRO A 57 -9.49 -13.56 -4.77
C PRO A 57 -8.84 -12.18 -4.79
N VAL A 58 -8.84 -11.52 -3.62
CA VAL A 58 -8.33 -10.14 -3.44
C VAL A 58 -6.86 -10.03 -3.87
N ASP A 59 -6.05 -11.05 -3.56
CA ASP A 59 -4.61 -11.06 -3.86
C ASP A 59 -4.32 -11.09 -5.37
N ALA A 60 -5.00 -11.96 -6.12
CA ALA A 60 -4.85 -12.03 -7.57
C ALA A 60 -5.33 -10.72 -8.24
N PHE A 61 -6.44 -10.16 -7.75
CA PHE A 61 -6.94 -8.88 -8.24
C PHE A 61 -5.94 -7.74 -7.99
N LEU A 62 -5.39 -7.65 -6.77
CA LEU A 62 -4.42 -6.62 -6.41
C LEU A 62 -3.12 -6.73 -7.22
N SER A 63 -2.62 -7.95 -7.41
CA SER A 63 -1.42 -8.21 -8.22
C SER A 63 -1.60 -7.77 -9.68
N LEU A 64 -2.80 -7.92 -10.23
CA LEU A 64 -3.13 -7.44 -11.56
C LEU A 64 -3.24 -5.91 -11.60
N VAL A 65 -4.04 -5.32 -10.70
CA VAL A 65 -4.42 -3.91 -10.74
C VAL A 65 -3.33 -2.96 -10.26
N ALA A 66 -2.42 -3.42 -9.38
CA ALA A 66 -1.34 -2.60 -8.86
C ALA A 66 -0.50 -1.97 -9.98
N ASN A 67 -0.17 -2.75 -11.01
CA ASN A 67 0.58 -2.28 -12.18
C ASN A 67 -0.21 -1.26 -13.01
N PHE A 68 -1.51 -1.49 -13.24
CA PHE A 68 -2.33 -0.60 -14.06
C PHE A 68 -2.64 0.75 -13.40
N VAL A 69 -2.84 0.76 -12.08
CA VAL A 69 -3.18 1.98 -11.31
C VAL A 69 -1.93 2.75 -10.88
N GLY A 70 -0.74 2.18 -11.07
CA GLY A 70 0.51 2.74 -10.58
C GLY A 70 0.53 2.81 -9.06
N ILE A 71 0.14 1.70 -8.42
CA ILE A 71 0.34 1.48 -6.98
C ILE A 71 1.81 1.13 -6.78
N ILE A 72 2.43 1.72 -5.76
CA ILE A 72 3.83 1.45 -5.44
C ILE A 72 3.96 -0.01 -4.98
N ASP A 73 4.90 -0.74 -5.55
CA ASP A 73 5.17 -2.13 -5.18
C ASP A 73 5.50 -2.27 -3.69
N ARG A 74 5.15 -3.42 -3.11
CA ARG A 74 5.35 -3.73 -1.69
C ARG A 74 6.81 -3.61 -1.25
N HIS A 75 7.75 -4.04 -2.08
CA HIS A 75 9.17 -4.02 -1.75
C HIS A 75 9.76 -2.61 -1.79
N SER A 76 9.17 -1.72 -2.59
CA SER A 76 9.62 -0.34 -2.75
C SER A 76 8.80 0.68 -1.97
N TYR A 77 7.65 0.29 -1.40
CA TYR A 77 6.72 1.21 -0.74
C TYR A 77 7.38 2.02 0.36
N LEU A 78 8.04 1.36 1.31
CA LEU A 78 8.66 2.04 2.45
C LEU A 78 9.70 3.05 1.96
N THR A 79 10.66 2.63 1.13
CA THR A 79 11.69 3.52 0.57
C THR A 79 11.10 4.69 -0.21
N THR A 80 10.10 4.44 -1.06
CA THR A 80 9.47 5.48 -1.90
C THR A 80 8.72 6.51 -1.06
N MET A 81 8.13 6.07 0.04
CA MET A 81 7.41 6.91 1.00
C MET A 81 8.31 7.51 2.08
N GLY A 82 9.62 7.22 2.03
CA GLY A 82 10.60 7.66 3.02
C GLY A 82 10.40 7.03 4.39
N TRP A 83 9.91 5.79 4.45
CA TRP A 83 9.82 5.01 5.68
C TRP A 83 10.93 3.96 5.75
N GLU A 84 11.40 3.70 6.96
CA GLU A 84 12.33 2.64 7.27
C GLU A 84 11.90 1.93 8.55
N VAL A 85 12.16 0.61 8.61
CA VAL A 85 11.94 -0.19 9.82
C VAL A 85 13.24 -0.21 10.60
N SER A 86 13.27 0.44 11.76
CA SER A 86 14.42 0.44 12.67
C SER A 86 14.16 -0.48 13.85
N VAL A 87 15.17 -1.26 14.22
CA VAL A 87 15.17 -2.09 15.43
C VAL A 87 16.11 -1.46 16.44
N ASP A 88 15.62 -1.18 17.64
CA ASP A 88 16.44 -0.62 18.71
C ASP A 88 17.30 -1.70 19.41
N GLU A 89 18.20 -1.28 20.30
CA GLU A 89 19.07 -2.17 21.08
C GLU A 89 18.31 -3.13 22.01
N LEU A 90 17.03 -2.85 22.30
CA LEU A 90 16.13 -3.67 23.11
C LEU A 90 15.30 -4.65 22.25
N GLY A 91 15.47 -4.65 20.93
CA GLY A 91 14.72 -5.48 19.98
C GLY A 91 13.32 -4.94 19.65
N THR A 92 13.00 -3.71 20.06
CA THR A 92 11.76 -3.03 19.70
C THR A 92 11.84 -2.56 18.26
N VAL A 93 10.84 -2.93 17.47
CA VAL A 93 10.69 -2.50 16.08
C VAL A 93 9.93 -1.19 16.04
N SER A 94 10.38 -0.25 15.22
CA SER A 94 9.76 1.06 15.02
C SER A 94 9.79 1.47 13.55
N LEU A 95 8.80 2.25 13.11
CA LEU A 95 8.78 2.88 11.79
C LEU A 95 9.31 4.31 11.92
N VAL A 96 10.36 4.63 11.16
CA VAL A 96 11.03 5.93 11.18
C VAL A 96 10.93 6.57 9.80
N LYS A 97 10.74 7.90 9.76
CA LYS A 97 10.71 8.65 8.50
C LYS A 97 12.12 9.15 8.16
N ASN A 98 12.59 8.81 6.97
CA ASN A 98 13.83 9.34 6.41
C ASN A 98 13.55 10.71 5.79
N ASP A 99 14.10 11.77 6.37
CA ASP A 99 13.90 13.17 5.96
C ASP A 99 14.56 13.53 4.60
N THR A 100 15.15 12.56 3.89
CA THR A 100 15.92 12.77 2.65
C THR A 100 15.19 12.39 1.36
N VAL A 101 13.95 11.89 1.42
CA VAL A 101 13.24 11.45 0.21
C VAL A 101 12.49 12.62 -0.45
N ASP A 102 13.13 13.22 -1.45
CA ASP A 102 12.51 14.17 -2.38
C ASP A 102 11.50 13.40 -3.26
N ILE A 103 10.21 13.48 -2.91
CA ILE A 103 9.14 12.87 -3.70
C ILE A 103 9.06 13.65 -5.01
N GLY A 104 9.77 13.16 -6.03
CA GLY A 104 9.79 13.73 -7.37
C GLY A 104 8.37 13.94 -7.89
N ILE A 105 8.03 15.20 -8.14
CA ILE A 105 6.74 15.71 -8.64
C ILE A 105 6.29 15.02 -9.95
N GLY A 106 7.18 14.28 -10.62
CA GLY A 106 6.91 13.53 -11.85
C GLY A 106 5.85 12.42 -11.77
N MET A 107 5.47 11.94 -10.58
CA MET A 107 4.36 10.96 -10.46
C MET A 107 2.96 11.60 -10.36
N MET A 108 2.85 12.94 -10.31
CA MET A 108 1.56 13.65 -10.24
C MET A 108 1.02 14.10 -11.61
N SER A 109 1.80 13.98 -12.69
CA SER A 109 1.43 14.51 -14.00
C SER A 109 1.10 13.39 -14.98
N THR A 110 -0.18 13.07 -15.16
CA THR A 110 -0.64 12.44 -16.39
C THR A 110 -0.59 13.51 -17.48
N ASN A 111 0.48 13.51 -18.27
CA ASN A 111 0.56 14.31 -19.48
C ASN A 111 -0.47 13.76 -20.47
N ILE A 112 -1.66 14.36 -20.52
CA ILE A 112 -2.53 14.27 -21.70
C ILE A 112 -1.93 15.20 -22.73
N SER A 113 -1.26 14.62 -23.72
CA SER A 113 -0.94 15.31 -24.97
C SER A 113 -2.19 15.29 -25.85
N VAL A 114 -2.68 16.48 -26.20
CA VAL A 114 -3.70 16.74 -27.22
C VAL A 114 -3.08 16.66 -28.62
#